data_AF-A0A354XCS1-F1
#
_entry.id   AF-A0A354XCS1-F1
#
_cell.length_a   1.000
_cell.length_b   1.000
_cell.length_c   1.000
_cell.angle_alpha   90.00
_cell.angle_beta   90.00
_cell.angle_gamma   90.00
#
_symmetry.space_group_name_H-M   'P 1'
#
loop_
_entity.id
_entity.type
_entity.pdbx_description
1 polymer ?
#
loop_
_entity_poly.entity_id
_entity_poly.type
_entity_poly.pdbx_seq_one_letter_code
_entity_poly.pdbx_strand_id
1 'polypeptide(L)'
;MDYLLVASLGGLIAFIFSLPAILLEIIEHGKANDLPLLIDMKTVFRRRLNSKEIFWAALLLEILLGVGFGVAYVFFTSHDWLLVTHAPYSLASLILFALGAFAVTGVFLFPALGMGLFGRKEGRLVWLELLSSFLLISFALWLVILYYQPVYFGNI
;
A
#
# COMPACT_ATOMS: atom_id res chain seq x y z
N MET A 1 -0.45 -10.31 19.10
CA MET A 1 -1.21 -10.01 17.87
C MET A 1 -0.68 -10.92 16.77
N ASP A 2 -1.55 -11.64 16.07
CA ASP A 2 -1.12 -12.49 14.95
C ASP A 2 -0.67 -11.59 13.79
N TYR A 3 0.64 -11.32 13.71
CA TYR A 3 1.26 -10.58 12.62
C TYR A 3 0.85 -11.14 11.25
N LEU A 4 0.64 -12.46 11.17
CA LEU A 4 0.18 -13.16 9.97
C LEU A 4 -1.25 -12.74 9.57
N LEU A 5 -2.15 -12.56 10.54
CA LEU A 5 -3.52 -12.13 10.28
C LEU A 5 -3.53 -10.72 9.68
N VAL A 6 -2.80 -9.78 10.28
CA VAL A 6 -2.81 -8.38 9.82
C VAL A 6 -2.00 -8.21 8.53
N ALA A 7 -0.92 -8.97 8.34
CA ALA A 7 -0.23 -9.07 7.05
C ALA A 7 -1.19 -9.53 5.94
N SER A 8 -1.97 -10.58 6.22
CA SER A 8 -2.94 -11.13 5.28
C SER A 8 -4.07 -10.16 4.99
N LEU A 9 -4.57 -9.44 6.01
CA LEU A 9 -5.58 -8.39 5.82
C LEU A 9 -5.05 -7.22 4.98
N GLY A 10 -3.84 -6.73 5.25
CA GLY A 10 -3.22 -5.67 4.47
C GLY A 10 -3.02 -6.05 3.01
N GLY A 11 -2.52 -7.27 2.75
CA GLY A 11 -2.39 -7.81 1.40
C GLY A 11 -3.74 -8.01 0.69
N LEU A 12 -4.76 -8.52 1.40
CA LEU A 12 -6.09 -8.70 0.86
C LEU A 12 -6.75 -7.37 0.49
N ILE A 13 -6.62 -6.35 1.33
CA ILE A 13 -7.14 -5.01 1.07
C ILE A 13 -6.48 -4.42 -0.18
N ALA A 14 -5.15 -4.48 -0.26
CA ALA A 14 -4.41 -4.02 -1.44
C ALA A 14 -4.82 -4.78 -2.71
N PHE A 15 -5.01 -6.10 -2.61
CA PHE A 15 -5.51 -6.92 -3.70
C PHE A 15 -6.93 -6.51 -4.16
N ILE A 16 -7.85 -6.25 -3.24
CA ILE A 16 -9.21 -5.77 -3.55
C ILE A 16 -9.15 -4.43 -4.30
N PHE A 17 -8.32 -3.49 -3.86
CA PHE A 17 -8.15 -2.21 -4.54
C PHE A 17 -7.46 -2.34 -5.91
N SER A 18 -6.72 -3.42 -6.14
CA SER A 18 -6.11 -3.72 -7.44
C SER A 18 -7.09 -4.36 -8.44
N LEU A 19 -8.28 -4.83 -8.02
CA LEU A 19 -9.25 -5.49 -8.89
C LEU A 19 -9.68 -4.66 -10.11
N PRO A 20 -9.96 -3.35 -10.01
CA PRO A 20 -10.30 -2.53 -11.19
C PRO A 20 -9.18 -2.54 -12.23
N ALA A 21 -7.92 -2.51 -11.79
CA ALA A 21 -6.77 -2.59 -12.68
C ALA A 21 -6.63 -3.97 -13.33
N ILE A 22 -6.84 -5.04 -12.56
CA ILE A 22 -6.85 -6.42 -13.06
C ILE A 22 -7.93 -6.60 -14.13
N LEU A 23 -9.14 -6.11 -13.87
CA LEU A 23 -10.25 -6.18 -14.83
C LEU A 23 -9.94 -5.39 -16.10
N LEU A 24 -9.38 -4.19 -15.97
CA LEU A 24 -8.98 -3.38 -17.11
C LEU A 24 -7.91 -4.07 -17.96
N GLU A 25 -6.89 -4.64 -17.32
CA GLU A 25 -5.83 -5.41 -17.99
C GLU A 25 -6.40 -6.61 -18.78
N ILE A 26 -7.39 -7.31 -18.21
CA ILE A 26 -8.08 -8.44 -18.86
C ILE A 26 -8.90 -7.95 -20.06
N ILE A 27 -9.65 -6.85 -19.92
CA ILE A 27 -10.51 -6.29 -20.98
C ILE A 27 -9.68 -5.72 -22.12
N GLU A 28 -8.61 -4.99 -21.81
CA GLU A 28 -7.75 -4.33 -22.80
C GLU A 28 -6.63 -5.24 -23.32
N HIS A 29 -6.57 -6.50 -22.87
CA HIS A 29 -5.58 -7.50 -23.28
C HIS A 29 -4.12 -7.02 -23.17
N GLY A 30 -3.80 -6.28 -22.10
CA GLY A 30 -2.46 -5.75 -21.84
C GLY A 30 -2.05 -4.55 -22.68
N LYS A 31 -3.04 -3.79 -23.18
CA LYS A 31 -2.84 -2.49 -23.84
C LYS A 31 -3.19 -1.29 -22.96
N ALA A 32 -3.55 -1.53 -21.69
CA ALA A 32 -3.86 -0.46 -20.76
C ALA A 32 -2.63 0.40 -20.51
N ASN A 33 -2.76 1.69 -20.82
CA ASN A 33 -1.69 2.67 -20.60
C ASN A 33 -1.70 3.22 -19.17
N ASP A 34 -2.89 3.31 -18.55
CA ASP A 34 -3.09 3.83 -17.20
C ASP A 34 -3.86 2.79 -16.39
N LEU A 35 -3.19 2.22 -15.38
CA LEU A 35 -3.78 1.22 -14.49
C LEU A 35 -4.38 1.92 -13.26
N PRO A 36 -5.72 1.94 -13.09
CA PRO A 36 -6.34 2.65 -11.99
C PRO A 36 -5.94 2.03 -10.64
N LEU A 37 -5.58 2.86 -9.66
CA LEU A 37 -5.23 2.44 -8.29
C LEU A 37 -3.99 1.53 -8.19
N LEU A 38 -3.17 1.45 -9.24
CA LEU A 38 -1.85 0.86 -9.19
C LEU A 38 -0.80 1.95 -9.40
N ILE A 39 0.33 1.79 -8.72
CA ILE A 39 1.50 2.67 -8.88
C ILE A 39 2.13 2.38 -10.24
N ASP A 40 2.23 3.39 -11.10
CA ASP A 40 2.86 3.23 -12.42
C ASP A 40 4.36 2.90 -12.28
N MET A 41 4.79 1.79 -12.90
CA MET A 41 6.14 1.22 -12.82
C MET A 41 6.65 0.79 -14.20
N LYS A 42 7.24 1.73 -14.95
CA LYS A 42 7.83 1.46 -16.28
C LYS A 42 9.27 0.95 -16.18
N THR A 43 9.98 1.26 -15.09
CA THR A 43 11.35 0.78 -14.86
C THR A 43 11.58 0.18 -13.48
N VAL A 44 12.40 -0.88 -13.44
CA VAL A 44 12.87 -1.53 -12.21
C VAL A 44 14.37 -1.79 -12.34
N PHE A 45 15.16 -1.36 -11.36
CA PHE A 45 16.63 -1.49 -11.36
C PHE A 45 17.30 -1.03 -12.66
N ARG A 46 16.80 0.08 -13.24
CA ARG A 46 17.25 0.66 -14.52
C ARG A 46 16.95 -0.18 -15.78
N ARG A 47 16.21 -1.29 -15.64
CA ARG A 47 15.67 -2.04 -16.78
C ARG A 47 14.25 -1.54 -17.09
N ARG A 48 13.96 -1.30 -18.37
CA ARG A 48 12.59 -1.04 -18.85
C ARG A 48 11.81 -2.34 -18.89
N LEU A 49 10.59 -2.30 -18.38
CA LEU A 49 9.67 -3.43 -18.38
C LEU A 49 8.78 -3.40 -19.64
N ASN A 50 8.40 -4.57 -20.13
CA ASN A 50 7.37 -4.71 -21.17
C ASN A 50 5.97 -4.47 -20.59
N SER A 51 4.95 -4.16 -21.42
CA SER A 51 3.59 -3.85 -20.94
C SER A 51 3.01 -4.87 -19.96
N LYS A 52 3.17 -6.17 -20.24
CA LYS A 52 2.75 -7.23 -19.31
C LYS A 52 3.58 -7.26 -18.02
N GLU A 53 4.87 -7.01 -18.11
CA GLU A 53 5.76 -6.98 -16.94
C GLU A 53 5.44 -5.76 -16.04
N ILE A 54 5.06 -4.62 -16.63
CA ILE A 54 4.64 -3.41 -15.91
C ILE A 54 3.44 -3.73 -15.02
N PHE A 55 2.40 -4.35 -15.58
CA PHE A 55 1.21 -4.73 -14.82
C PHE A 55 1.53 -5.65 -13.66
N TRP A 56 2.26 -6.75 -13.91
CA TRP A 56 2.60 -7.71 -12.85
C TRP A 56 3.52 -7.10 -11.79
N ALA A 57 4.46 -6.23 -12.18
CA ALA A 57 5.34 -5.54 -11.24
C ALA A 57 4.57 -4.55 -10.37
N ALA A 58 3.68 -3.75 -10.96
CA ALA A 58 2.85 -2.78 -10.25
C ALA A 58 1.89 -3.49 -9.27
N LEU A 59 1.22 -4.55 -9.72
CA LEU A 59 0.34 -5.37 -8.88
C LEU A 59 1.11 -6.01 -7.71
N LEU A 60 2.28 -6.59 -8.00
CA LEU A 60 3.12 -7.19 -6.97
C LEU A 60 3.60 -6.14 -5.96
N LEU A 61 4.01 -4.96 -6.43
CA LEU A 61 4.43 -3.87 -5.56
C LEU A 61 3.28 -3.44 -4.65
N GLU A 62 2.09 -3.19 -5.19
CA GLU A 62 0.91 -2.78 -4.42
C GLU A 62 0.58 -3.79 -3.31
N ILE A 63 0.56 -5.10 -3.65
CA ILE A 63 0.32 -6.16 -2.67
C ILE A 63 1.41 -6.19 -1.59
N LEU A 64 2.68 -6.10 -1.99
CA LEU A 64 3.80 -6.08 -1.04
C LEU A 64 3.76 -4.85 -0.13
N LEU A 65 3.37 -3.69 -0.66
CA LEU A 65 3.17 -2.48 0.13
C LEU A 65 2.00 -2.66 1.11
N GLY A 66 0.88 -3.27 0.70
CA GLY A 66 -0.25 -3.57 1.58
C GLY A 66 0.11 -4.55 2.71
N VAL A 67 0.81 -5.64 2.39
CA VAL A 67 1.31 -6.60 3.38
C VAL A 67 2.29 -5.92 4.34
N GLY A 68 3.27 -5.21 3.78
CA GLY A 68 4.28 -4.48 4.56
C GLY A 68 3.66 -3.43 5.46
N PHE A 69 2.65 -2.71 4.98
CA PHE A 69 1.89 -1.74 5.74
C PHE A 69 1.21 -2.37 6.95
N GLY A 70 0.50 -3.49 6.75
CA GLY A 70 -0.17 -4.23 7.83
C GLY A 70 0.81 -4.73 8.89
N VAL A 71 1.92 -5.36 8.48
CA VAL A 71 2.96 -5.86 9.40
C VAL A 71 3.61 -4.71 10.19
N ALA A 72 4.03 -3.66 9.47
CA ALA A 72 4.68 -2.52 10.09
C ALA A 72 3.74 -1.82 11.08
N TYR A 73 2.46 -1.66 10.75
CA TYR A 73 1.51 -1.03 11.67
C TYR A 73 1.37 -1.81 12.99
N VAL A 74 1.24 -3.14 12.94
CA VAL A 74 1.17 -3.97 14.17
C VAL A 74 2.46 -3.91 14.97
N PHE A 75 3.60 -3.90 14.29
CA PHE A 75 4.89 -3.77 14.96
C PHE A 75 4.97 -2.46 15.74
N PHE A 76 4.54 -1.35 15.15
CA PHE A 76 4.52 -0.04 15.80
C PHE A 76 3.49 0.07 16.93
N THR A 77 2.31 -0.55 16.79
CA THR A 77 1.30 -0.58 17.88
C THR A 77 1.75 -1.44 19.05
N SER A 78 2.49 -2.53 18.81
CA SER A 78 2.93 -3.45 19.86
C SER A 78 4.09 -2.92 20.72
N HIS A 79 4.81 -1.89 20.25
CA HIS A 79 5.96 -1.30 20.93
C HIS A 79 5.69 0.15 21.42
N ASP A 80 4.41 0.56 21.51
CA ASP A 80 3.98 1.91 21.91
C ASP A 80 4.64 3.06 21.12
N TRP A 81 5.10 2.78 19.90
CA TRP A 81 5.90 3.71 19.11
C TRP A 81 5.06 4.72 18.32
N LEU A 82 3.74 4.60 18.38
CA LEU A 82 2.76 5.60 17.93
C LEU A 82 2.70 6.77 18.94
N LEU A 83 3.84 7.43 19.10
CA LEU A 83 4.16 8.50 20.06
C LEU A 83 3.20 9.71 20.02
N VAL A 84 2.42 9.87 18.94
CA VAL A 84 1.59 11.06 18.72
C VAL A 84 0.14 10.87 19.19
N THR A 85 -0.41 9.66 19.14
CA THR A 85 -1.85 9.45 19.36
C THR A 85 -2.17 8.69 20.63
N HIS A 86 -1.26 7.84 21.17
CA HIS A 86 -1.52 6.93 22.30
C HIS A 86 -2.83 6.10 22.20
N ALA A 87 -3.49 6.12 21.05
CA ALA A 87 -4.75 5.47 20.71
C ALA A 87 -4.48 4.54 19.53
N PRO A 88 -4.06 3.28 19.79
CA PRO A 88 -3.82 2.31 18.74
C PRO A 88 -5.11 2.08 17.95
N TYR A 89 -4.99 1.85 16.65
CA TYR A 89 -6.12 1.56 15.76
C TYR A 89 -7.18 2.67 15.57
N SER A 90 -6.92 3.89 16.06
CA SER A 90 -7.74 5.06 15.72
C SER A 90 -7.57 5.46 14.25
N LEU A 91 -8.56 6.14 13.67
CA LEU A 91 -8.46 6.68 12.31
C LEU A 91 -7.26 7.65 12.19
N ALA A 92 -7.06 8.50 13.19
CA ALA A 92 -5.97 9.47 13.20
C ALA A 92 -4.59 8.78 13.22
N SER A 93 -4.42 7.72 14.02
CA SER A 93 -3.15 6.99 14.09
C SER A 93 -2.86 6.25 12.78
N LEU A 94 -3.88 5.69 12.12
CA LEU A 94 -3.74 5.07 10.80
C LEU A 94 -3.39 6.09 9.73
N ILE A 95 -4.01 7.27 9.71
CA ILE A 95 -3.67 8.35 8.76
C ILE A 95 -2.22 8.81 8.97
N LEU A 96 -1.80 9.06 10.21
CA LEU A 96 -0.42 9.47 10.50
C LEU A 96 0.58 8.39 10.07
N PHE A 97 0.25 7.13 10.31
CA PHE A 97 1.07 6.01 9.87
C PHE A 97 1.10 5.89 8.34
N ALA A 98 -0.01 6.12 7.64
CA ALA A 98 -0.09 6.21 6.18
C ALA A 98 0.85 7.26 5.62
N LEU A 99 0.87 8.46 6.21
CA LEU A 99 1.76 9.55 5.80
C LEU A 99 3.23 9.19 6.05
N GLY A 100 3.53 8.52 7.16
CA GLY A 100 4.86 8.01 7.45
C GLY A 100 5.31 6.95 6.44
N ALA A 101 4.47 5.95 6.17
CA ALA A 101 4.73 4.90 5.19
C ALA A 101 4.89 5.47 3.77
N PHE A 102 4.07 6.46 3.41
CA PHE A 102 4.19 7.23 2.17
C PHE A 102 5.56 7.90 2.06
N ALA A 103 5.99 8.63 3.10
CA ALA A 103 7.28 9.30 3.11
C ALA A 103 8.44 8.29 3.02
N VAL A 104 8.40 7.21 3.81
CA VAL A 104 9.44 6.18 3.81
C VAL A 104 9.53 5.49 2.45
N THR A 105 8.40 5.10 1.88
CA THR A 105 8.35 4.42 0.58
C THR A 105 8.81 5.33 -0.54
N GLY A 106 8.33 6.58 -0.57
CA GLY A 106 8.72 7.56 -1.58
C GLY A 106 10.18 8.02 -1.50
N VAL A 107 10.75 8.08 -0.30
CA VAL A 107 12.14 8.58 -0.09
C VAL A 107 13.17 7.46 -0.11
N PHE A 108 12.85 6.24 0.33
CA PHE A 108 13.82 5.14 0.42
C PHE A 108 13.54 4.04 -0.59
N LEU A 109 12.31 3.51 -0.62
CA LEU A 109 11.99 2.31 -1.42
C LEU A 109 11.98 2.62 -2.92
N PHE A 110 11.30 3.68 -3.35
CA PHE A 110 11.20 4.04 -4.78
C PHE A 110 12.56 4.41 -5.40
N PRO A 111 13.43 5.21 -4.74
CA PRO A 111 14.79 5.41 -5.21
C PRO A 111 15.61 4.12 -5.28
N ALA A 112 15.47 3.22 -4.30
CA ALA A 112 16.17 1.93 -4.29
C ALA A 112 15.76 1.04 -5.48
N LEU A 113 14.48 1.09 -5.90
CA LEU A 113 13.99 0.41 -7.10
C LEU A 113 14.39 1.12 -8.41
N GLY A 114 14.99 2.31 -8.35
CA GLY A 114 15.42 3.08 -9.51
C GLY A 114 14.41 4.09 -10.04
N MET A 115 13.22 4.17 -9.44
CA MET A 115 12.09 5.04 -9.82
C MET A 115 12.30 6.52 -9.43
N GLY A 116 13.35 6.80 -8.65
CA GLY A 116 13.67 8.15 -8.15
C GLY A 116 12.79 8.58 -6.97
N LEU A 117 13.04 9.78 -6.45
CA LEU A 117 12.29 10.31 -5.29
C LEU A 117 10.81 10.44 -5.61
N PHE A 118 9.97 9.79 -4.80
CA PHE A 118 8.52 9.73 -4.98
C PHE A 118 8.08 9.27 -6.39
N GLY A 119 8.89 8.43 -7.05
CA GLY A 119 8.51 7.84 -8.33
C GLY A 119 8.55 8.83 -9.49
N ARG A 120 9.19 9.99 -9.31
CA ARG A 120 9.25 11.07 -10.31
C ARG A 120 9.81 10.65 -11.68
N LYS A 121 10.55 9.54 -11.78
CA LYS A 121 11.04 9.04 -13.07
C LYS A 121 10.01 8.21 -13.84
N GLU A 122 8.98 7.71 -13.17
CA GLU A 122 7.92 6.87 -13.76
C GLU A 122 6.72 7.70 -14.22
N GLY A 123 6.40 8.76 -13.46
CA GLY A 123 5.36 9.72 -13.80
C GLY A 123 5.28 10.88 -12.81
N ARG A 124 4.66 11.99 -13.23
CA ARG A 124 4.49 13.19 -12.39
C ARG A 124 3.49 12.97 -11.24
N LEU A 125 2.58 12.00 -11.39
CA LEU A 125 1.48 11.73 -10.46
C LEU A 125 1.67 10.46 -9.63
N VAL A 126 2.78 9.73 -9.81
CA VAL A 126 3.07 8.48 -9.07
C VAL A 126 3.12 8.70 -7.55
N TRP A 127 3.55 9.88 -7.10
CA TRP A 127 3.51 10.24 -5.69
C TRP A 127 2.07 10.35 -5.16
N LEU A 128 1.13 10.81 -5.98
CA LEU A 128 -0.28 10.94 -5.62
C LEU A 128 -0.97 9.57 -5.62
N GLU A 129 -0.62 8.71 -6.57
CA GLU A 129 -1.04 7.30 -6.59
C GLU A 129 -0.59 6.61 -5.30
N LEU A 130 0.69 6.70 -4.96
CA LEU A 130 1.24 6.12 -3.72
C LEU A 130 0.54 6.64 -2.46
N LEU A 131 0.33 7.96 -2.38
CA LEU A 131 -0.36 8.56 -1.24
C LEU A 131 -1.80 8.05 -1.15
N SER A 132 -2.51 8.00 -2.28
CA SER A 132 -3.88 7.53 -2.36
C SER A 132 -3.99 6.05 -1.97
N SER A 133 -3.09 5.20 -2.46
CA SER A 133 -3.00 3.79 -2.09
C SER A 133 -2.85 3.62 -0.58
N PHE A 134 -1.89 4.31 0.05
CA PHE A 134 -1.71 4.20 1.49
C PHE A 134 -2.91 4.71 2.29
N LEU A 135 -3.54 5.81 1.87
CA LEU A 135 -4.74 6.33 2.53
C LEU A 135 -5.92 5.38 2.38
N LEU A 136 -6.13 4.79 1.20
CA LEU A 136 -7.19 3.81 0.95
C LEU A 136 -6.98 2.52 1.76
N ILE A 137 -5.76 1.99 1.76
CA ILE A 137 -5.39 0.81 2.57
C ILE A 137 -5.64 1.12 4.05
N SER A 138 -5.21 2.29 4.53
CA SER A 138 -5.40 2.70 5.93
C SER A 138 -6.87 2.84 6.30
N PHE A 139 -7.67 3.45 5.43
CA PHE A 139 -9.10 3.63 5.63
C PHE A 139 -9.85 2.29 5.63
N ALA A 140 -9.54 1.40 4.68
CA ALA A 140 -10.12 0.07 4.64
C ALA A 140 -9.71 -0.77 5.84
N LEU A 141 -8.45 -0.69 6.26
CA LEU A 141 -7.97 -1.38 7.46
C LEU A 141 -8.70 -0.87 8.71
N TRP A 142 -8.92 0.44 8.82
CA TRP A 142 -9.73 1.03 9.89
C TRP A 142 -11.16 0.46 9.92
N LEU A 143 -11.82 0.37 8.76
CA LEU A 143 -13.17 -0.22 8.66
C LEU A 143 -13.18 -1.70 9.09
N VAL A 144 -12.18 -2.47 8.67
CA VAL A 144 -12.02 -3.87 9.08
C VAL A 144 -11.85 -3.96 10.59
N ILE A 145 -10.97 -3.13 11.18
CA ILE A 145 -10.75 -3.13 12.62
C ILE A 145 -12.01 -2.73 13.37
N LEU A 146 -12.73 -1.70 12.93
CA LEU A 146 -14.02 -1.31 13.54
C LEU A 146 -15.02 -2.46 13.54
N TYR A 147 -15.10 -3.19 12.43
CA TYR A 147 -15.99 -4.34 12.29
C TYR A 147 -15.61 -5.49 13.24
N TYR A 148 -14.31 -5.76 13.41
CA TYR A 148 -13.80 -6.83 14.28
C TYR A 148 -13.52 -6.40 15.72
N GLN A 149 -13.63 -5.10 16.03
CA GLN A 149 -13.35 -4.55 17.36
C GLN A 149 -14.15 -5.20 18.49
N PRO A 150 -15.46 -5.54 18.35
CA PRO A 150 -16.19 -6.17 19.45
C PRO A 150 -15.79 -7.64 19.73
N VAL A 151 -15.02 -8.30 18.85
CA VAL A 151 -14.73 -9.75 18.97
C VAL A 151 -13.24 -10.06 19.12
N TYR A 152 -12.36 -9.33 18.44
CA TYR A 152 -10.92 -9.64 18.40
C TYR A 152 -10.01 -8.54 18.98
N PHE A 153 -10.49 -7.30 19.06
CA PHE A 153 -9.68 -6.15 19.55
C PHE A 153 -10.29 -5.44 20.77
N GLY A 154 -11.36 -5.99 21.35
CA GLY A 154 -12.11 -5.38 22.47
C GLY A 154 -11.54 -5.67 23.86
N ASN A 155 -10.55 -6.55 23.98
CA ASN A 155 -9.82 -6.84 25.22
C ASN A 155 -8.39 -6.24 25.19
N ILE A 156 -8.23 -5.08 24.55
CA ILE A 156 -7.01 -4.26 24.62
C ILE A 156 -7.35 -2.98 25.35
#